data_AF-A0A961KMU2-F1
#
_entry.id   AF-A0A961KMU2-F1
#
_cell.length_a   1.000
_cell.length_b   1.000
_cell.length_c   1.000
_cell.angle_alpha   90.00
_cell.angle_beta   90.00
_cell.angle_gamma   90.00
#
_symmetry.space_group_name_H-M   'P 1'
#
loop_
_entity.id
_entity.type
_entity.pdbx_description
1 polymer ?
#
loop_
_entity_poly.entity_id
_entity_poly.type
_entity_poly.pdbx_seq_one_letter_code
_entity_poly.pdbx_strand_id
1 'polypeptide(L)'
;STAAMAPDPQSGRGPQRPGRPGRAPADAGTRDGDTAAGDIRTMTLEQFQAQTAIETWIDRLKRLREDDIRRRAYGLGDAASSDLVAELIHAARRTGLAPGTAAALEEVNFGLTVERQAGPAAIVGAERINGFVATLGMRDLPEAERPRVNTPEGATRPVFARPPASETAADLPAQPRPLAEEVWTDWVFALDALFVANAKDGAGGEIDIERNLALGEILAALNGRDGP
;
A
#
# COMPACT_ATOMS: atom_id res chain seq x y z
N SER A 1 66.73 -66.69 -8.09
CA SER A 1 66.06 -66.15 -9.28
C SER A 1 65.60 -64.75 -9.00
N THR A 2 65.73 -63.72 -9.83
CA THR A 2 66.57 -63.37 -10.98
C THR A 2 66.39 -61.86 -11.08
N ALA A 3 67.46 -61.13 -11.38
CA ALA A 3 67.50 -59.67 -11.49
C ALA A 3 66.62 -59.11 -12.64
N ALA A 4 66.27 -57.81 -12.57
CA ALA A 4 66.82 -56.77 -13.46
C ALA A 4 65.86 -55.60 -13.77
N MET A 5 66.49 -54.42 -13.87
CA MET A 5 66.28 -53.33 -14.84
C MET A 5 65.06 -52.40 -14.76
N ALA A 6 65.37 -51.12 -14.55
CA ALA A 6 64.67 -49.98 -15.17
C ALA A 6 65.13 -49.81 -16.63
N PRO A 7 64.23 -49.29 -17.50
CA PRO A 7 64.59 -48.10 -18.27
C PRO A 7 63.45 -47.06 -18.45
N ASP A 8 63.89 -45.92 -18.99
CA ASP A 8 63.34 -44.56 -19.19
C ASP A 8 61.96 -44.36 -19.91
N PRO A 9 61.44 -43.11 -19.98
CA PRO A 9 60.04 -42.78 -20.22
C PRO A 9 59.69 -42.69 -21.71
N GLN A 10 58.46 -43.07 -22.05
CA GLN A 10 57.89 -42.84 -23.38
C GLN A 10 56.65 -41.95 -23.31
N SER A 11 56.78 -40.81 -24.00
CA SER A 11 55.73 -39.83 -24.28
C SER A 11 54.64 -40.44 -25.16
N GLY A 12 53.44 -40.63 -24.61
CA GLY A 12 52.24 -40.98 -25.36
C GLY A 12 51.38 -39.75 -25.67
N ARG A 13 51.48 -39.23 -26.91
CA ARG A 13 50.43 -38.40 -27.51
C ARG A 13 49.25 -39.31 -27.89
N GLY A 14 48.07 -39.03 -27.32
CA GLY A 14 46.78 -39.66 -27.62
C GLY A 14 45.64 -38.68 -27.32
N PRO A 15 44.43 -38.91 -27.86
CA PRO A 15 43.78 -37.98 -28.79
C PRO A 15 43.10 -36.75 -28.17
N GLN A 16 43.14 -35.66 -28.94
CA GLN A 16 42.49 -34.37 -28.66
C GLN A 16 41.00 -34.52 -28.42
N ARG A 17 40.54 -34.06 -27.24
CA ARG A 17 39.13 -34.05 -26.87
C ARG A 17 38.44 -32.87 -27.60
N PRO A 18 37.32 -33.10 -28.30
CA PRO A 18 36.61 -32.06 -29.03
C PRO A 18 36.21 -30.87 -28.14
N GLY A 19 36.35 -29.68 -28.71
CA GLY A 19 36.17 -28.39 -28.05
C GLY A 19 34.77 -28.21 -27.43
N ARG A 20 34.77 -27.52 -26.29
CA ARG A 20 33.59 -27.01 -25.60
C ARG A 20 32.78 -26.12 -26.56
N PRO A 21 31.46 -26.32 -26.73
CA PRO A 21 30.64 -25.40 -27.50
C PRO A 21 30.74 -24.00 -26.90
N GLY A 22 31.04 -23.02 -27.75
CA GLY A 22 31.11 -21.61 -27.39
C GLY A 22 29.80 -21.15 -26.76
N ARG A 23 29.91 -20.46 -25.63
CA ARG A 23 28.78 -19.76 -25.02
C ARG A 23 28.35 -18.67 -25.99
N ALA A 24 27.17 -18.83 -26.58
CA ALA A 24 26.50 -17.76 -27.30
C ALA A 24 26.34 -16.54 -26.37
N PRO A 25 26.43 -15.30 -26.88
CA PRO A 25 26.09 -14.12 -26.09
C PRO A 25 24.65 -14.28 -25.62
N ALA A 26 24.42 -14.14 -24.32
CA ALA A 26 23.07 -14.09 -23.79
C ALA A 26 22.41 -12.81 -24.32
N ASP A 27 21.42 -12.97 -25.20
CA ASP A 27 20.46 -11.92 -25.50
C ASP A 27 19.91 -11.40 -24.17
N ALA A 28 20.11 -10.09 -23.95
CA ALA A 28 19.54 -9.34 -22.85
C ALA A 28 18.04 -9.18 -23.09
N GLY A 29 17.28 -10.25 -22.89
CA GLY A 29 15.87 -10.19 -22.58
C GLY A 29 15.73 -10.01 -21.08
N THR A 30 15.63 -8.75 -20.63
CA THR A 30 15.35 -8.38 -19.23
C THR A 30 14.11 -9.14 -18.76
N ARG A 31 14.32 -10.09 -17.85
CA ARG A 31 13.23 -10.79 -17.16
C ARG A 31 12.89 -9.96 -15.93
N ASP A 32 11.72 -9.35 -15.91
CA ASP A 32 11.12 -8.70 -14.73
C ASP A 32 11.08 -9.61 -13.48
N GLY A 33 11.25 -10.93 -13.64
CA GLY A 33 11.28 -11.88 -12.54
C GLY A 33 12.59 -11.93 -11.73
N ASP A 34 13.71 -11.44 -12.26
CA ASP A 34 15.00 -11.52 -11.53
C ASP A 34 15.14 -10.40 -10.48
N THR A 35 14.52 -9.24 -10.75
CA THR A 35 14.48 -8.10 -9.82
C THR A 35 13.62 -8.42 -8.60
N ALA A 36 12.41 -8.96 -8.81
CA ALA A 36 11.52 -9.35 -7.71
C ALA A 36 12.12 -10.45 -6.82
N ALA A 37 12.78 -11.45 -7.41
CA ALA A 37 13.45 -12.51 -6.66
C ALA A 37 14.75 -12.04 -5.97
N GLY A 38 15.40 -11.00 -6.49
CA GLY A 38 16.54 -10.32 -5.87
C GLY A 38 16.11 -9.49 -4.66
N ASP A 39 15.07 -8.68 -4.81
CA ASP A 39 14.54 -7.80 -3.77
C ASP A 39 14.02 -8.59 -2.56
N ILE A 40 13.33 -9.71 -2.79
CA ILE A 40 12.86 -10.61 -1.70
C ILE A 40 14.05 -11.12 -0.86
N ARG A 41 15.24 -11.34 -1.44
CA ARG A 41 16.42 -11.81 -0.69
C ARG A 41 17.06 -10.74 0.19
N THR A 42 16.75 -9.46 -0.04
CA THR A 42 17.25 -8.33 0.76
C THR A 42 16.29 -7.88 1.86
N MET A 43 15.04 -8.33 1.85
CA MET A 43 14.02 -7.89 2.79
C MET A 43 14.08 -8.63 4.13
N THR A 44 13.75 -7.94 5.21
CA THR A 44 13.46 -8.61 6.49
C THR A 44 12.12 -9.35 6.40
N LEU A 45 11.87 -10.26 7.35
CA LEU A 45 10.61 -10.99 7.41
C LEU A 45 9.40 -10.04 7.54
N GLU A 46 9.53 -9.00 8.37
CA GLU A 46 8.52 -7.99 8.64
C GLU A 46 8.21 -7.16 7.39
N GLN A 47 9.26 -6.78 6.65
CA GLN A 47 9.11 -6.09 5.36
C GLN A 47 8.37 -6.97 4.36
N PHE A 48 8.76 -8.25 4.26
CA PHE A 48 8.12 -9.20 3.36
C PHE A 48 6.64 -9.41 3.71
N GLN A 49 6.33 -9.57 5.01
CA GLN A 49 4.95 -9.71 5.51
C GLN A 49 4.11 -8.47 5.23
N ALA A 50 4.64 -7.28 5.52
CA ALA A 50 3.97 -6.01 5.26
C ALA A 50 3.69 -5.84 3.76
N GLN A 51 4.69 -6.04 2.90
CA GLN A 51 4.53 -5.93 1.46
C GLN A 51 3.48 -6.92 0.94
N THR A 52 3.56 -8.18 1.37
CA THR A 52 2.58 -9.21 0.97
C THR A 52 1.16 -8.84 1.38
N ALA A 53 0.96 -8.32 2.59
CA ALA A 53 -0.36 -7.89 3.07
C ALA A 53 -0.91 -6.72 2.24
N ILE A 54 -0.09 -5.70 1.98
CA ILE A 54 -0.49 -4.53 1.20
C ILE A 54 -0.75 -4.89 -0.28
N GLU A 55 0.10 -5.72 -0.90
CA GLU A 55 -0.11 -6.21 -2.27
C GLU A 55 -1.39 -7.02 -2.39
N THR A 56 -1.64 -7.91 -1.41
CA THR A 56 -2.89 -8.69 -1.37
C THR A 56 -4.11 -7.77 -1.30
N TRP A 57 -4.06 -6.72 -0.49
CA TRP A 57 -5.14 -5.74 -0.40
C TRP A 57 -5.30 -4.93 -1.69
N ILE A 58 -4.20 -4.47 -2.30
CA ILE A 58 -4.21 -3.79 -3.61
C ILE A 58 -4.86 -4.67 -4.69
N ASP A 59 -4.55 -5.96 -4.71
CA ASP A 59 -5.16 -6.90 -5.65
C ASP A 59 -6.65 -7.12 -5.39
N ARG A 60 -7.12 -6.97 -4.14
CA ARG A 60 -8.56 -6.96 -3.84
C ARG A 60 -9.22 -5.68 -4.35
N LEU A 61 -8.57 -4.52 -4.26
CA LEU A 61 -9.08 -3.27 -4.83
C LEU A 61 -9.20 -3.35 -6.36
N LYS A 62 -8.18 -3.88 -7.05
CA LYS A 62 -8.24 -4.09 -8.50
C LYS A 62 -9.36 -5.05 -8.91
N ARG A 63 -9.55 -6.14 -8.15
CA ARG A 63 -10.67 -7.07 -8.36
C ARG A 63 -12.03 -6.40 -8.13
N LEU A 64 -12.16 -5.51 -7.15
CA LEU A 64 -13.38 -4.73 -6.94
C LEU A 64 -13.68 -3.86 -8.18
N ARG A 65 -12.68 -3.17 -8.72
CA ARG A 65 -12.81 -2.37 -9.95
C ARG A 65 -13.29 -3.23 -11.14
N GLU A 66 -12.85 -4.47 -11.24
CA GLU A 66 -13.21 -5.38 -12.34
C GLU A 66 -14.57 -6.07 -12.13
N ASP A 67 -15.10 -6.10 -10.90
CA ASP A 67 -16.38 -6.74 -10.55
C ASP A 67 -17.55 -5.76 -10.68
N ASP A 68 -18.12 -5.67 -11.89
CA ASP A 68 -19.24 -4.79 -12.21
C ASP A 68 -20.50 -5.02 -11.34
N ILE A 69 -20.81 -6.27 -10.97
CA ILE A 69 -21.96 -6.57 -10.10
C ILE A 69 -21.72 -5.93 -8.73
N ARG A 70 -20.54 -6.13 -8.17
CA ARG A 70 -20.18 -5.60 -6.85
C ARG A 70 -20.08 -4.08 -6.83
N ARG A 71 -19.52 -3.46 -7.87
CA ARG A 71 -19.48 -1.99 -8.00
C ARG A 71 -20.88 -1.38 -8.01
N ARG A 72 -21.78 -1.94 -8.83
CA ARG A 72 -23.17 -1.47 -8.91
C ARG A 72 -23.93 -1.67 -7.60
N ALA A 73 -23.67 -2.76 -6.87
CA ALA A 73 -24.25 -2.96 -5.54
C ALA A 73 -23.82 -1.87 -4.52
N TYR A 74 -22.63 -1.29 -4.69
CA TYR A 74 -22.17 -0.14 -3.90
C TYR A 74 -22.55 1.23 -4.50
N GLY A 75 -23.30 1.26 -5.61
CA GLY A 75 -23.66 2.50 -6.30
C GLY A 75 -22.47 3.19 -6.98
N LEU A 76 -21.38 2.47 -7.24
CA LEU A 76 -20.17 3.00 -7.87
C LEU A 76 -20.24 2.83 -9.39
N GLY A 77 -20.10 3.94 -10.12
CA GLY A 77 -19.89 3.93 -11.56
C GLY A 77 -18.50 3.42 -11.94
N ASP A 78 -18.30 3.08 -13.22
CA ASP A 78 -17.04 2.53 -13.74
C ASP A 78 -15.87 3.49 -13.54
N ALA A 79 -15.99 4.71 -14.07
CA ALA A 79 -14.98 5.76 -13.91
C ALA A 79 -14.67 6.04 -12.44
N ALA A 80 -15.69 6.33 -11.63
CA ALA A 80 -15.54 6.62 -10.21
C ALA A 80 -14.83 5.49 -9.43
N SER A 81 -15.14 4.22 -9.75
CA SER A 81 -14.47 3.08 -9.12
C SER A 81 -13.02 2.92 -9.53
N SER A 82 -12.71 3.21 -10.81
CA SER A 82 -11.35 3.16 -11.33
C SER A 82 -10.48 4.25 -10.71
N ASP A 83 -11.00 5.48 -10.68
CA ASP A 83 -10.32 6.64 -10.10
C ASP A 83 -10.08 6.41 -8.61
N LEU A 84 -11.12 6.05 -7.84
CA LEU A 84 -10.99 5.79 -6.42
C LEU A 84 -9.93 4.71 -6.13
N VAL A 85 -9.94 3.59 -6.87
CA VAL A 85 -8.96 2.52 -6.67
C VAL A 85 -7.54 3.01 -7.01
N ALA A 86 -7.36 3.76 -8.10
CA ALA A 86 -6.06 4.31 -8.48
C ALA A 86 -5.52 5.27 -7.41
N GLU A 87 -6.36 6.16 -6.89
CA GLU A 87 -5.99 7.14 -5.86
C GLU A 87 -5.67 6.48 -4.51
N LEU A 88 -6.43 5.46 -4.10
CA LEU A 88 -6.14 4.71 -2.87
C LEU A 88 -4.80 3.97 -2.96
N ILE A 89 -4.50 3.36 -4.11
CA ILE A 89 -3.22 2.68 -4.35
C ILE A 89 -2.06 3.68 -4.34
N HIS A 90 -2.23 4.84 -5.00
CA HIS A 90 -1.22 5.90 -5.00
C HIS A 90 -0.99 6.42 -3.58
N ALA A 91 -2.05 6.76 -2.86
CA ALA A 91 -1.96 7.25 -1.49
C ALA A 91 -1.27 6.25 -0.56
N ALA A 92 -1.64 4.96 -0.60
CA ALA A 92 -1.01 3.94 0.23
C ALA A 92 0.51 3.82 -0.01
N ARG A 93 0.96 4.02 -1.25
CA ARG A 93 2.39 4.07 -1.60
C ARG A 93 3.04 5.36 -1.10
N ARG A 94 2.42 6.51 -1.39
CA ARG A 94 2.93 7.85 -1.04
C ARG A 94 3.05 8.05 0.47
N THR A 95 2.12 7.54 1.25
CA THR A 95 2.15 7.62 2.72
C THR A 95 3.03 6.55 3.37
N GLY A 96 3.64 5.64 2.58
CA GLY A 96 4.52 4.61 3.11
C GLY A 96 3.79 3.56 3.96
N LEU A 97 2.57 3.17 3.59
CA LEU A 97 1.76 2.21 4.38
C LEU A 97 2.50 0.88 4.59
N ALA A 98 3.19 0.36 3.57
CA ALA A 98 3.97 -0.87 3.70
C ALA A 98 5.18 -0.70 4.65
N PRO A 99 6.08 0.29 4.48
CA PRO A 99 7.13 0.58 5.46
C PRO A 99 6.62 0.78 6.89
N GLY A 100 5.54 1.54 7.09
CA GLY A 100 4.94 1.76 8.41
C GLY A 100 4.35 0.50 9.03
N THR A 101 3.82 -0.40 8.20
CA THR A 101 3.35 -1.72 8.65
C THR A 101 4.51 -2.62 9.05
N ALA A 102 5.62 -2.60 8.30
CA ALA A 102 6.82 -3.37 8.64
C ALA A 102 7.41 -2.95 10.00
N ALA A 103 7.50 -1.63 10.25
CA ALA A 103 7.95 -1.10 11.54
C ALA A 103 7.03 -1.56 12.70
N ALA A 104 5.71 -1.57 12.48
CA ALA A 104 4.75 -2.05 13.47
C ALA A 104 4.90 -3.55 13.77
N LEU A 105 5.21 -4.35 12.75
CA LEU A 105 5.46 -5.78 12.88
C LEU A 105 6.75 -6.05 13.66
N GLU A 106 7.78 -5.24 13.45
CA GLU A 106 9.04 -5.30 14.20
C GLU A 106 8.82 -5.05 15.70
N GLU A 107 8.01 -4.05 16.05
CA GLU A 107 7.70 -3.72 17.45
C GLU A 107 6.98 -4.84 18.21
N VAL A 108 6.19 -5.67 17.51
CA VAL A 108 5.46 -6.80 18.13
C VAL A 108 6.20 -8.13 18.04
N ASN A 109 7.37 -8.16 17.42
CA ASN A 109 8.15 -9.38 17.22
C ASN A 109 8.93 -9.78 18.50
N PHE A 110 8.20 -10.16 19.55
CA PHE A 110 8.77 -10.65 20.81
C PHE A 110 9.12 -12.16 20.73
N GLY A 111 10.14 -12.51 19.93
CA GLY A 111 10.78 -13.83 20.00
C GLY A 111 9.87 -15.04 19.73
N LEU A 112 8.75 -14.83 19.02
CA LEU A 112 7.89 -15.92 18.58
C LEU A 112 8.61 -16.76 17.51
N THR A 113 8.38 -18.07 17.49
CA THR A 113 8.80 -18.89 16.36
C THR A 113 8.01 -18.48 15.11
N VAL A 114 8.60 -18.61 13.91
CA VAL A 114 8.02 -18.19 12.63
C VAL A 114 6.57 -18.66 12.44
N GLU A 115 6.25 -19.89 12.87
CA GLU A 115 4.89 -20.47 12.76
C GLU A 115 3.87 -19.79 13.69
N ARG A 116 4.30 -19.23 14.81
CA ARG A 116 3.42 -18.51 15.76
C ARG A 116 3.26 -17.03 15.41
N GLN A 117 4.04 -16.51 14.46
CA GLN A 117 3.99 -15.10 14.05
C GLN A 117 2.90 -14.80 13.02
N ALA A 118 2.43 -15.79 12.25
CA ALA A 118 1.47 -15.55 11.17
C ALA A 118 0.15 -14.90 11.64
N GLY A 119 -0.40 -15.36 12.77
CA GLY A 119 -1.64 -14.80 13.34
C GLY A 119 -1.48 -13.33 13.76
N PRO A 120 -0.54 -13.00 14.67
CA PRO A 120 -0.26 -11.62 15.06
C PRO A 120 0.09 -10.72 13.87
N ALA A 121 0.89 -11.20 12.91
CA ALA A 121 1.27 -10.42 11.74
C ALA A 121 0.06 -10.08 10.85
N ALA A 122 -0.87 -11.03 10.66
CA ALA A 122 -2.11 -10.79 9.93
C ALA A 122 -3.00 -9.77 10.64
N ILE A 123 -3.09 -9.81 11.98
CA ILE A 123 -3.84 -8.83 12.78
C ILE A 123 -3.24 -7.44 12.60
N VAL A 124 -1.93 -7.28 12.80
CA VAL A 124 -1.26 -5.98 12.66
C VAL A 124 -1.40 -5.44 11.23
N GLY A 125 -1.19 -6.28 10.22
CA GLY A 125 -1.38 -5.89 8.82
C GLY A 125 -2.81 -5.43 8.53
N ALA A 126 -3.81 -6.17 9.01
CA ALA A 126 -5.21 -5.80 8.84
C ALA A 126 -5.56 -4.48 9.56
N GLU A 127 -5.11 -4.29 10.80
CA GLU A 127 -5.35 -3.05 11.56
C GLU A 127 -4.69 -1.83 10.89
N ARG A 128 -3.49 -1.98 10.32
CA ARG A 128 -2.82 -0.91 9.56
C ARG A 128 -3.61 -0.55 8.30
N ILE A 129 -4.05 -1.54 7.53
CA ILE A 129 -4.90 -1.30 6.34
C ILE A 129 -6.23 -0.66 6.74
N ASN A 130 -6.90 -1.18 7.78
CA ASN A 130 -8.19 -0.67 8.25
C ASN A 130 -8.05 0.78 8.75
N GLY A 131 -6.99 1.08 9.52
CA GLY A 131 -6.70 2.45 9.98
C GLY A 131 -6.45 3.41 8.82
N PHE A 132 -5.71 2.96 7.81
CA PHE A 132 -5.52 3.72 6.58
C PHE A 132 -6.85 3.96 5.86
N VAL A 133 -7.67 2.94 5.61
CA VAL A 133 -8.96 3.09 4.89
C VAL A 133 -9.94 3.96 5.67
N ALA A 134 -9.99 3.81 7.00
CA ALA A 134 -10.91 4.55 7.86
C ALA A 134 -10.59 6.05 7.93
N THR A 135 -9.34 6.44 7.69
CA THR A 135 -8.90 7.84 7.89
C THR A 135 -8.10 8.42 6.73
N LEU A 136 -7.89 7.64 5.67
CA LEU A 136 -7.11 7.97 4.48
C LEU A 136 -5.68 8.45 4.82
N GLY A 137 -5.09 7.89 5.87
CA GLY A 137 -3.77 8.25 6.40
C GLY A 137 -3.72 9.56 7.19
N MET A 138 -4.84 10.28 7.34
CA MET A 138 -4.85 11.60 7.99
C MET A 138 -4.48 11.53 9.47
N ARG A 139 -4.74 10.41 10.16
CA ARG A 139 -4.35 10.24 11.57
C ARG A 139 -2.85 10.13 11.78
N ASP A 140 -2.09 9.75 10.75
CA ASP A 140 -0.63 9.69 10.80
C ASP A 140 0.01 11.08 10.61
N LEU A 141 -0.78 12.09 10.20
CA LEU A 141 -0.34 13.49 10.09
C LEU A 141 -0.55 14.25 11.41
N PRO A 142 0.31 15.25 11.72
CA PRO A 142 0.03 16.22 12.79
C PRO A 142 -1.32 16.92 12.58
N GLU A 143 -2.07 17.17 13.66
CA GLU A 143 -3.40 17.80 13.56
C GLU A 143 -3.41 19.14 12.82
N ALA A 144 -2.31 19.90 12.89
CA ALA A 144 -2.17 21.18 12.21
C ALA A 144 -2.06 21.06 10.67
N GLU A 145 -1.66 19.90 10.17
CA GLU A 145 -1.49 19.64 8.73
C GLU A 145 -2.70 18.93 8.11
N ARG A 146 -3.65 18.50 8.95
CA ARG A 146 -4.86 17.83 8.48
C ARG A 146 -5.83 18.81 7.82
N PRO A 147 -6.62 18.35 6.83
CA PRO A 147 -7.74 19.11 6.28
C PRO A 147 -8.68 19.62 7.38
N ARG A 148 -9.28 20.79 7.19
CA ARG A 148 -10.19 21.41 8.17
C ARG A 148 -11.63 21.35 7.69
N VAL A 149 -12.54 21.07 8.62
CA VAL A 149 -14.00 21.07 8.43
C VAL A 149 -14.60 22.24 9.20
N ASN A 150 -15.57 22.92 8.58
CA ASN A 150 -16.37 23.95 9.25
C ASN A 150 -17.45 23.28 10.09
N THR A 151 -17.57 23.67 11.36
CA THR A 151 -18.64 23.17 12.24
C THR A 151 -19.91 24.01 12.10
N PRO A 152 -21.09 23.47 12.46
CA PRO A 152 -22.35 24.24 12.44
C PRO A 152 -22.30 25.54 13.26
N GLU A 153 -21.45 25.60 14.27
CA GLU A 153 -21.24 26.76 15.15
C GLU A 153 -20.29 27.82 14.55
N GLY A 154 -19.84 27.64 13.30
CA GLY A 154 -18.95 28.56 12.60
C GLY A 154 -17.47 28.45 13.00
N ALA A 155 -17.11 27.43 13.80
CA ALA A 155 -15.72 27.12 14.11
C ALA A 155 -15.10 26.23 13.02
N THR A 156 -13.78 26.01 13.08
CA THR A 156 -13.10 25.03 12.22
C THR A 156 -12.30 24.05 13.05
N ARG A 157 -12.32 22.78 12.66
CA ARG A 157 -11.55 21.70 13.31
C ARG A 157 -10.84 20.84 12.27
N PRO A 158 -9.70 20.20 12.61
CA PRO A 158 -9.11 19.21 11.72
C PRO A 158 -10.01 17.97 11.58
N VAL A 159 -9.92 17.28 10.44
CA VAL A 159 -10.57 15.97 10.25
C VAL A 159 -10.01 14.95 11.23
N PHE A 160 -10.88 14.07 11.73
CA PHE A 160 -10.61 13.05 12.73
C PHE A 160 -9.98 13.58 14.01
N ALA A 161 -10.24 14.86 14.34
CA ALA A 161 -9.87 15.44 15.63
C ALA A 161 -10.43 14.58 16.76
N ARG A 162 -9.62 14.33 17.79
CA ARG A 162 -10.10 13.55 18.92
C ARG A 162 -11.15 14.37 19.70
N PRO A 163 -12.35 13.82 19.94
CA PRO A 163 -13.28 14.41 20.89
C PRO A 163 -12.61 14.67 22.24
N PRO A 164 -12.90 15.79 22.93
CA PRO A 164 -12.49 15.95 24.32
C PRO A 164 -13.06 14.79 25.14
N ALA A 165 -12.22 14.21 26.01
CA ALA A 165 -12.64 13.16 26.92
C ALA A 165 -13.63 13.72 27.95
N SER A 166 -14.64 12.91 28.31
CA SER A 166 -15.55 13.18 29.42
C SER A 166 -15.21 12.20 30.54
N GLU A 167 -14.68 12.69 31.65
CA GLU A 167 -14.28 11.87 32.79
C GLU A 167 -15.46 11.64 33.76
N THR A 168 -16.48 12.49 33.71
CA THR A 168 -17.70 12.37 34.52
C THR A 168 -18.96 12.51 33.69
N ALA A 169 -20.08 12.01 34.23
CA ALA A 169 -21.40 12.17 33.60
C ALA A 169 -21.83 13.66 33.48
N ALA A 170 -21.26 14.54 34.31
CA ALA A 170 -21.52 15.99 34.23
C ALA A 170 -20.83 16.64 33.03
N ASP A 171 -19.79 16.01 32.47
CA ASP A 171 -19.01 16.51 31.33
C ASP A 171 -19.57 16.03 29.99
N LEU A 172 -20.69 15.31 30.00
CA LEU A 172 -21.36 14.85 28.79
C LEU A 172 -22.24 15.96 28.22
N PRO A 173 -22.27 16.12 26.89
CA PRO A 173 -23.17 17.07 26.25
C PRO A 173 -24.63 16.66 26.50
N ALA A 174 -25.51 17.66 26.62
CA ALA A 174 -26.94 17.44 26.83
C ALA A 174 -27.62 16.68 25.68
N GLN A 175 -27.07 16.77 24.46
CA GLN A 175 -27.49 15.98 23.31
C GLN A 175 -26.35 15.06 22.85
N PRO A 176 -26.67 13.83 22.41
CA PRO A 176 -25.69 12.96 21.77
C PRO A 176 -25.09 13.65 20.54
N ARG A 177 -23.79 13.46 20.32
CA ARG A 177 -23.13 14.00 19.12
C ARG A 177 -23.56 13.22 17.88
N PRO A 178 -23.70 13.90 16.71
CA PRO A 178 -24.02 13.24 15.45
C PRO A 178 -22.79 12.55 14.86
N LEU A 179 -22.22 11.57 15.57
CA LEU A 179 -20.92 10.97 15.23
C LEU A 179 -20.86 10.40 13.81
N ALA A 180 -21.96 9.82 13.32
CA ALA A 180 -22.02 9.28 11.96
C ALA A 180 -21.84 10.38 10.90
N GLU A 181 -22.50 11.52 11.08
CA GLU A 181 -22.40 12.67 10.19
C GLU A 181 -21.01 13.32 10.29
N GLU A 182 -20.47 13.44 11.50
CA GLU A 182 -19.11 13.95 11.73
C GLU A 182 -18.05 13.09 11.03
N VAL A 183 -18.13 11.77 11.20
CA VAL A 183 -17.19 10.81 10.59
C VAL A 183 -17.32 10.82 9.07
N TRP A 184 -18.55 10.85 8.54
CA TRP A 184 -18.78 10.94 7.10
C TRP A 184 -18.20 12.24 6.51
N THR A 185 -18.47 13.38 7.16
CA THR A 185 -17.93 14.68 6.76
C THR A 185 -16.40 14.67 6.77
N ASP A 186 -15.79 14.14 7.84
CA ASP A 186 -14.34 14.04 7.94
C ASP A 186 -13.74 13.18 6.83
N TRP A 187 -14.38 12.06 6.51
CA TRP A 187 -13.92 11.15 5.48
C TRP A 187 -13.99 11.78 4.08
N VAL A 188 -15.05 12.53 3.76
CA VAL A 188 -15.17 13.23 2.47
C VAL A 188 -14.10 14.31 2.32
N PHE A 189 -13.86 15.12 3.35
CA PHE A 189 -12.80 16.15 3.33
C PHE A 189 -11.40 15.52 3.28
N ALA A 190 -11.20 14.39 3.94
CA ALA A 190 -9.96 13.64 3.84
C ALA A 190 -9.75 13.05 2.44
N LEU A 191 -10.81 12.59 1.78
CA LEU A 191 -10.76 12.05 0.42
C LEU A 191 -10.38 13.12 -0.58
N ASP A 192 -11.01 14.30 -0.52
CA ASP A 192 -10.65 15.44 -1.36
C ASP A 192 -9.16 15.82 -1.20
N ALA A 193 -8.71 15.97 0.05
CA ALA A 193 -7.32 16.30 0.33
C ALA A 193 -6.34 15.21 -0.14
N LEU A 194 -6.71 13.94 -0.04
CA LEU A 194 -5.91 12.82 -0.54
C LEU A 194 -5.70 12.93 -2.05
N PHE A 195 -6.76 13.20 -2.81
CA PHE A 195 -6.67 13.36 -4.27
C PHE A 195 -5.82 14.58 -4.63
N VAL A 196 -6.03 15.73 -3.97
CA VAL A 196 -5.20 16.93 -4.18
C VAL A 196 -3.74 16.65 -3.89
N ALA A 197 -3.43 15.91 -2.82
CA ALA A 197 -2.07 15.55 -2.47
C ALA A 197 -1.45 14.58 -3.49
N ASN A 198 -2.19 13.59 -3.98
CA ASN A 198 -1.74 12.67 -5.03
C ASN A 198 -1.47 13.41 -6.35
N ALA A 199 -2.33 14.37 -6.73
CA ALA A 199 -2.13 15.21 -7.91
C ALA A 199 -0.84 16.05 -7.81
N LYS A 200 -0.53 16.60 -6.63
CA LYS A 200 0.71 17.34 -6.37
C LYS A 200 1.95 16.45 -6.40
N ASP A 201 1.84 15.22 -5.92
CA ASP A 201 2.92 14.22 -5.95
C ASP A 201 3.26 13.80 -7.40
N GLY A 202 2.25 13.68 -8.26
CA GLY A 202 2.40 13.42 -9.70
C GLY A 202 2.92 14.63 -10.51
N ALA A 203 2.71 15.86 -10.03
CA ALA A 203 3.14 17.09 -10.69
C ALA A 203 4.67 17.31 -10.69
N GLY A 204 5.44 16.42 -10.03
CA GLY A 204 6.89 16.29 -10.25
C GLY A 204 7.25 15.64 -11.59
N GLY A 205 6.26 15.19 -12.38
CA GLY A 205 6.45 14.50 -13.66
C GLY A 205 5.58 15.01 -14.82
N GLU A 206 4.30 15.34 -14.64
CA GLU A 206 3.44 16.04 -15.63
C GLU A 206 2.05 16.28 -15.01
N ILE A 207 1.49 17.49 -15.15
CA ILE A 207 0.17 17.85 -14.64
C ILE A 207 -0.89 17.34 -15.62
N ASP A 208 -1.66 16.32 -15.23
CA ASP A 208 -2.82 15.87 -16.01
C ASP A 208 -4.05 16.72 -15.66
N ILE A 209 -4.34 17.70 -16.52
CA ILE A 209 -5.45 18.65 -16.40
C ILE A 209 -6.81 17.92 -16.38
N GLU A 210 -6.91 16.73 -16.97
CA GLU A 210 -8.15 15.93 -16.99
C GLU A 210 -8.51 15.40 -15.59
N ARG A 211 -7.51 15.11 -14.75
CA ARG A 211 -7.71 14.55 -13.39
C ARG A 211 -8.28 15.57 -12.40
N ASN A 212 -7.95 16.85 -12.57
CA ASN A 212 -8.52 17.96 -11.79
C ASN A 212 -10.00 18.22 -12.11
N LEU A 213 -10.46 17.88 -13.32
CA LEU A 213 -11.86 18.01 -13.72
C LEU A 213 -12.72 16.87 -13.16
N ALA A 214 -12.20 15.64 -13.13
CA ALA A 214 -12.88 14.47 -12.55
C ALA A 214 -13.19 14.67 -11.04
N LEU A 215 -12.29 15.34 -10.32
CA LEU A 215 -12.48 15.72 -8.92
C LEU A 215 -13.67 16.66 -8.70
N GLY A 216 -13.82 17.65 -9.58
CA GLY A 216 -14.96 18.57 -9.55
C GLY A 216 -16.29 17.85 -9.79
N GLU A 217 -16.31 16.86 -10.68
CA GLU A 217 -17.52 16.10 -11.01
C GLU A 217 -17.93 15.12 -9.90
N ILE A 218 -16.97 14.45 -9.25
CA ILE A 218 -17.26 13.53 -8.13
C ILE A 218 -17.83 14.32 -6.93
N LEU A 219 -17.24 15.48 -6.61
CA LEU A 219 -17.74 16.34 -5.54
C LEU A 219 -19.11 16.97 -5.88
N ALA A 220 -19.33 17.34 -7.15
CA ALA A 220 -20.63 17.83 -7.59
C ALA A 220 -21.72 16.74 -7.55
N ALA A 221 -21.38 15.48 -7.86
CA ALA A 221 -22.31 14.36 -7.76
C ALA A 221 -22.64 13.98 -6.31
N LEU A 222 -21.70 14.19 -5.38
CA LEU A 222 -21.90 13.99 -3.93
C LEU A 222 -22.72 15.13 -3.31
N ASN A 223 -22.49 16.38 -3.70
CA ASN A 223 -23.26 17.56 -3.23
C ASN A 223 -24.62 17.71 -3.92
N GLY A 224 -24.81 17.16 -5.12
CA GLY A 224 -26.04 17.27 -5.90
C GLY A 224 -27.18 16.34 -5.46
N ARG A 225 -27.05 15.63 -4.33
CA ARG A 225 -28.11 14.78 -3.77
C ARG A 225 -29.02 15.45 -2.74
N ASP A 226 -28.81 16.74 -2.44
CA ASP A 226 -29.76 17.56 -1.67
C ASP A 226 -30.54 18.53 -2.57
N GLY A 227 -31.56 17.97 -3.23
CA GLY A 227 -32.87 18.59 -3.47
C GLY A 227 -33.12 19.31 -4.80
N PRO A 228 -34.40 19.42 -5.24
CA PRO A 228 -35.64 18.89 -4.65
C PRO A 228 -36.12 17.54 -5.22
#